data_AF-A0A961W6M3-F1
#
_entry.id   AF-A0A961W6M3-F1
#
_cell.length_a   1.000
_cell.length_b   1.000
_cell.length_c   1.000
_cell.angle_alpha   90.00
_cell.angle_beta   90.00
_cell.angle_gamma   90.00
#
_symmetry.space_group_name_H-M   'P 1'
#
loop_
_entity.id
_entity.type
_entity.pdbx_description
1 polymer ?
#
loop_
_entity_poly.entity_id
_entity_poly.type
_entity_poly.pdbx_seq_one_letter_code
_entity_poly.pdbx_strand_id
1 'polypeptide(L)' 'MAFGGGPGPGAAALRQPYGVNAGQFQAVLVGKDGGSKLRSAQPISARRLFGLIDAMRMRQQDMRRRER' A
#
# COMPACT_ATOMS: atom_id res chain seq x y z
N MET A 1 7.80 15.83 2.65
CA MET A 1 8.56 14.59 2.90
C MET A 1 8.55 13.77 1.62
N ALA A 2 9.68 13.67 0.94
CA ALA A 2 9.83 12.82 -0.24
C ALA A 2 10.09 11.38 0.24
N PHE A 3 9.22 10.43 -0.13
CA PHE A 3 9.51 9.01 0.03
C PHE A 3 10.27 8.53 -1.21
N GLY A 4 11.39 7.81 -1.03
CA GLY A 4 12.01 7.03 -2.13
C GLY A 4 13.38 7.49 -2.67
N GLY A 5 14.27 8.05 -1.83
CA GLY A 5 15.60 8.49 -2.27
C GLY A 5 16.72 7.44 -2.27
N GLY A 6 16.45 6.19 -1.86
CA GLY A 6 17.48 5.16 -1.71
C GLY A 6 16.93 3.74 -1.86
N PRO A 7 17.80 2.71 -1.91
CA PRO A 7 17.35 1.33 -1.97
C PRO A 7 16.45 1.06 -0.76
N GLY A 8 15.21 0.67 -1.06
CA GLY A 8 14.23 0.35 -0.04
C GLY A 8 14.70 -0.83 0.83
N PRO A 9 14.05 -1.06 1.98
CA PRO A 9 14.32 -2.23 2.80
C PRO A 9 14.17 -3.51 1.96
N GLY A 10 15.12 -4.43 2.10
CA GLY A 10 15.03 -5.74 1.48
C GLY A 10 13.80 -6.51 1.95
N ALA A 11 13.30 -7.44 1.13
CA ALA A 11 12.07 -8.18 1.41
C ALA A 11 12.06 -8.85 2.79
N ALA A 12 13.21 -9.34 3.27
CA ALA A 12 13.33 -9.94 4.60
C ALA A 12 12.97 -8.97 5.74
N ALA A 13 13.41 -7.71 5.64
CA ALA A 13 13.13 -6.68 6.64
C ALA A 13 11.65 -6.25 6.68
N LEU A 14 10.91 -6.50 5.59
CA LEU A 14 9.48 -6.17 5.50
C LEU A 14 8.57 -7.31 5.98
N ARG A 15 9.04 -8.55 6.02
CA ARG A 15 8.21 -9.71 6.38
C ARG A 15 7.68 -9.66 7.81
N GLN A 16 8.53 -9.37 8.79
CA GLN A 16 8.15 -9.34 10.20
C GLN A 16 7.10 -8.25 10.51
N PRO A 17 7.31 -6.97 10.13
CA PRO A 17 6.32 -5.91 10.40
C PRO A 17 4.94 -6.19 9.81
N TYR A 18 4.90 -6.91 8.69
CA TYR A 18 3.65 -7.26 8.01
C TYR A 18 3.22 -8.70 8.22
N GLY A 19 3.82 -9.45 9.14
CA GLY A 19 3.45 -10.83 9.48
C GLY A 19 3.39 -11.77 8.27
N VAL A 20 4.38 -11.71 7.38
CA VAL A 20 4.46 -12.53 6.17
C VAL A 20 5.49 -13.63 6.36
N ASN A 21 5.07 -14.89 6.29
CA ASN A 21 5.98 -16.02 6.39
C ASN A 21 6.89 -16.12 5.15
N ALA A 22 8.06 -16.73 5.33
CA ALA A 22 8.95 -17.04 4.21
C ALA A 22 8.24 -17.97 3.21
N GLY A 23 8.47 -17.72 1.91
CA GLY A 23 7.87 -18.52 0.83
C GLY A 23 6.38 -18.28 0.55
N GLN A 24 5.72 -17.38 1.29
CA GLN A 24 4.31 -17.05 1.05
C GLN A 24 4.16 -15.78 0.21
N PHE A 25 3.16 -15.79 -0.68
CA PHE A 25 2.71 -14.58 -1.36
C PHE A 25 1.80 -13.77 -0.42
N GLN A 26 2.03 -12.46 -0.36
CA GLN A 26 1.15 -11.54 0.35
C GLN A 26 1.16 -10.17 -0.34
N ALA A 27 -0.01 -9.69 -0.72
CA ALA A 27 -0.22 -8.29 -1.07
C ALA A 27 -0.61 -7.50 0.19
N VAL A 28 0.10 -6.41 0.47
CA VAL A 28 -0.20 -5.47 1.56
C VAL A 28 -0.27 -4.06 1.00
N LEU A 29 -1.42 -3.39 1.15
CA LEU A 29 -1.57 -1.98 0.83
C LEU A 29 -1.28 -1.16 2.09
N VAL A 30 -0.24 -0.33 2.06
CA VAL A 30 0.17 0.50 3.21
C VAL A 30 -0.20 1.95 2.91
N GLY A 31 -0.92 2.60 3.82
CA GLY A 31 -1.27 4.01 3.72
C GLY A 31 -0.09 4.92 4.05
N LYS A 32 -0.22 6.24 3.78
CA LYS A 32 0.80 7.23 4.15
C LYS A 32 1.09 7.30 5.66
N ASP A 33 0.15 6.82 6.46
CA ASP A 33 0.18 6.75 7.91
C ASP A 33 0.92 5.50 8.42
N GLY A 34 1.42 4.65 7.52
CA GLY A 34 2.10 3.40 7.85
C GLY A 34 1.15 2.25 8.20
N GLY A 35 -0.16 2.49 8.25
CA GLY A 35 -1.16 1.46 8.55
C GLY A 35 -1.48 0.59 7.33
N SER A 36 -1.59 -0.73 7.54
CA SER A 36 -2.07 -1.65 6.50
C SER A 36 -3.57 -1.47 6.25
N LYS A 37 -3.95 -1.17 5.01
CA LYS A 37 -5.33 -0.95 4.56
C LYS A 37 -5.94 -2.16 3.86
N LEU A 38 -5.10 -3.06 3.36
CA LEU A 38 -5.49 -4.35 2.78
C LEU A 38 -4.39 -5.37 3.06
N ARG A 39 -4.79 -6.60 3.36
CA ARG A 39 -3.93 -7.79 3.32
C ARG A 39 -4.63 -8.86 2.48
N SER A 40 -3.96 -9.39 1.45
CA SER A 40 -4.46 -10.51 0.64
C SER A 40 -3.38 -11.55 0.37
N ALA A 41 -3.70 -12.82 0.62
CA ALA A 41 -2.84 -13.96 0.29
C ALA A 41 -2.92 -14.38 -1.20
N GLN A 42 -3.72 -13.67 -1.99
CA GLN A 42 -3.89 -13.90 -3.43
C GLN A 42 -3.58 -12.62 -4.22
N PRO A 43 -3.16 -12.74 -5.50
CA PRO A 43 -3.00 -11.58 -6.36
C PRO A 43 -4.26 -10.72 -6.39
N ILE A 44 -4.07 -9.41 -6.29
CA ILE A 44 -5.16 -8.43 -6.37
C ILE A 44 -5.22 -7.85 -7.78
N SER A 45 -6.42 -7.72 -8.34
CA SER A 45 -6.58 -7.07 -9.64
C SER A 45 -6.32 -5.56 -9.51
N ALA A 46 -5.79 -4.96 -10.56
CA ALA A 46 -5.57 -3.50 -10.62
C ALA A 46 -6.87 -2.73 -10.35
N ARG A 47 -7.99 -3.18 -10.93
CA ARG A 47 -9.32 -2.57 -10.70
C ARG A 47 -9.71 -2.57 -9.22
N ARG A 48 -9.49 -3.68 -8.51
CA ARG A 48 -9.76 -3.78 -7.06
C ARG A 48 -8.84 -2.88 -6.26
N LEU A 49 -7.55 -2.84 -6.61
CA LEU A 49 -6.56 -1.98 -5.96
C LEU A 49 -6.94 -0.50 -6.09
N PHE A 50 -7.24 -0.03 -7.30
CA PHE A 50 -7.63 1.37 -7.52
C PHE A 50 -8.93 1.72 -6.81
N GLY A 51 -9.95 0.86 -6.86
CA GLY A 51 -11.20 1.09 -6.13
C GLY A 51 -11.00 1.25 -4.62
N LEU A 52 -10.10 0.46 -4.02
CA LEU A 52 -9.73 0.60 -2.61
C LEU A 52 -9.01 1.91 -2.32
N ILE A 53 -8.07 2.32 -3.19
CA ILE A 53 -7.32 3.57 -3.05
C ILE A 53 -8.25 4.79 -3.19
N ASP A 54 -9.16 4.78 -4.15
CA ASP A 54 -10.09 5.89 -4.40
C ASP A 54 -11.13 6.05 -3.27
N ALA A 55 -11.48 4.96 -2.57
CA ALA A 55 -12.29 5.02 -1.37
C ALA A 55 -11.58 5.69 -0.18
N MET A 56 -10.25 5.90 -0.22
CA MET A 56 -9.51 6.52 0.87
C MET A 56 -9.67 8.04 0.87
N ARG A 57 -10.00 8.62 2.04
CA ARG A 57 -10.28 10.07 2.24
C ARG A 57 -9.21 10.99 1.64
N MET A 58 -7.94 10.59 1.69
CA MET A 58 -6.84 11.32 1.08
C MET A 58 -6.96 11.44 -0.44
N ARG A 59 -7.23 10.33 -1.14
CA ARG A 59 -7.30 10.31 -2.60
C ARG A 59 -8.43 11.22 -3.09
N GLN A 60 -9.55 11.20 -2.36
CA GLN A 60 -10.67 12.10 -2.61
C GLN A 60 -10.31 13.58 -2.33
N GLN A 61 -9.49 13.87 -1.32
CA GLN A 61 -9.00 15.23 -1.04
C GLN A 61 -8.03 15.73 -2.13
N ASP A 62 -7.17 14.86 -2.66
CA ASP A 62 -6.28 15.20 -3.78
C ASP A 62 -7.06 15.46 -5.07
N MET A 63 -8.09 14.65 -5.37
CA MET A 63 -8.98 14.89 -6.52
C MET A 63 -9.67 16.26 -6.39
N ARG A 64 -10.28 16.55 -5.23
CA ARG A 64 -10.92 17.86 -4.95
C ARG A 64 -9.97 19.05 -5.02
N ARG A 65 -8.67 18.85 -4.75
CA ARG A 65 -7.65 19.91 -4.83
C ARG A 65 -7.19 20.16 -6.27
N ARG A 66 -7.20 19.15 -7.14
CA ARG A 66 -6.79 19.25 -8.55
C ARG A 66 -7.86 19.88 -9.46
N GLU A 67 -9.10 19.96 -8.97
CA GLU A 67 -10.24 20.59 -9.66
C GLU A 67 -10.35 22.10 -9.37
N ARG A 68 -9.44 22.67 -8.59
CA ARG A 68 -9.29 24.10 -8.34
C ARG A 68 -7.99 24.61 -8.95
#